data_AF-A0A358CR17-F1
#
_entry.id   AF-A0A358CR17-F1
#
_cell.length_a   1.000
_cell.length_b   1.000
_cell.length_c   1.000
_cell.angle_alpha   90.00
_cell.angle_beta   90.00
_cell.angle_gamma   90.00
#
_symmetry.space_group_name_H-M   'P 1'
#
loop_
_entity.id
_entity.type
_entity.pdbx_description
1 polymer ?
#
loop_
_entity_poly.entity_id
_entity_poly.type
_entity_poly.pdbx_seq_one_letter_code
_entity_poly.pdbx_strand_id
1 'polypeptide(L)'
;SAPASVAATNGEATNNASPSETINPAGPAVRRLARELGVDLARVSGSGPSGRIVREDVVASVRRSGGQSASNPQAVRPGGDQDDWGPIHREQMSRMRKTIATNMVRSMATIPHLTNFDDADVTELERLRKDSAAEYAKTNVKLTALAFVVKAVSLSLRQHPGVNSSVDMEKGELIYKDYVNIGLAVDTPRGLVVPVLRGCDHQSIPHIAQEIAQTADKAKNAQYGVEDLRGGTFTISNLGAIGGTYSTPIINYPEVAILLVGRSRKLPVVYEDRVEPRLMMPLSLSYDHRVIDGAMAARFLKEVIGYLESPGRLLLAM
;
A
#
# COMPACT_ATOMS: atom_id res chain seq x y z
N SER A 1 -2.11 68.03 -30.45
CA SER A 1 -1.54 69.31 -29.98
C SER A 1 -0.81 69.09 -28.67
N ALA A 2 0.41 69.61 -28.52
CA ALA A 2 0.93 70.06 -27.22
C ALA A 2 0.41 71.51 -26.98
N PRO A 3 0.57 72.14 -25.79
CA PRO A 3 1.84 72.38 -25.07
C PRO A 3 2.03 71.41 -23.87
N ALA A 4 3.22 71.08 -23.33
CA ALA A 4 4.39 71.88 -22.90
C ALA A 4 4.13 72.70 -21.61
N SER A 5 5.06 72.94 -20.68
CA SER A 5 6.42 72.49 -20.29
C SER A 5 6.92 73.54 -19.24
N VAL A 6 8.24 73.62 -18.97
CA VAL A 6 8.99 74.68 -18.23
C VAL A 6 8.96 74.50 -16.69
N ALA A 7 10.08 74.47 -15.93
CA ALA A 7 11.55 74.40 -16.17
C ALA A 7 12.20 73.71 -14.93
N ALA A 8 13.44 73.17 -14.88
CA ALA A 8 14.79 73.59 -15.33
C ALA A 8 15.30 74.89 -14.66
N THR A 9 16.60 75.14 -14.48
CA THR A 9 17.86 74.41 -14.81
C THR A 9 18.43 73.70 -13.55
N ASN A 10 19.68 73.23 -13.36
CA ASN A 10 20.98 73.24 -14.09
C ASN A 10 21.65 71.83 -13.94
N GLY A 11 22.95 71.50 -14.12
CA GLY A 11 24.23 72.23 -14.25
C GLY A 11 25.09 72.07 -12.97
N GLU A 12 26.40 71.77 -12.98
CA GLU A 12 27.39 71.69 -14.08
C GLU A 12 28.10 70.31 -14.17
N ALA A 13 29.07 70.16 -15.08
CA ALA A 13 29.75 68.90 -15.41
C ALA A 13 31.12 68.71 -14.74
N THR A 14 31.67 67.48 -14.74
CA THR A 14 33.09 67.22 -15.06
C THR A 14 33.47 65.74 -15.23
N ASN A 15 34.46 65.51 -16.10
CA ASN A 15 35.53 64.50 -16.03
C ASN A 15 35.21 63.01 -15.78
N ASN A 16 35.05 62.31 -16.90
CA ASN A 16 35.72 61.03 -17.22
C ASN A 16 36.92 60.64 -16.31
N ALA A 17 36.74 59.62 -15.46
CA ALA A 17 37.82 58.87 -14.82
C ALA A 17 37.35 57.48 -14.36
N SER A 18 37.62 56.43 -15.13
CA SER A 18 37.48 55.05 -14.63
C SER A 18 38.51 54.80 -13.52
N PRO A 19 38.14 54.13 -12.40
CA PRO A 19 39.13 53.68 -11.43
C PRO A 19 40.15 52.77 -12.11
N SER A 20 41.43 53.11 -12.02
CA SER A 20 42.50 52.31 -12.61
C SER A 20 42.60 50.97 -11.88
N GLU A 21 42.25 49.87 -12.55
CA GLU A 21 42.58 48.53 -12.06
C GLU A 21 44.11 48.42 -11.94
N THR A 22 44.63 48.50 -10.72
CA THR A 22 46.04 48.23 -10.41
C THR A 22 46.28 46.73 -10.51
N ILE A 23 46.39 46.23 -11.73
CA ILE A 23 46.73 44.83 -12.03
C ILE A 23 48.14 44.57 -11.49
N ASN A 24 48.20 44.02 -10.27
CA ASN A 24 49.46 43.74 -9.56
C ASN A 24 50.44 42.98 -10.48
N PRO A 25 51.69 43.45 -10.64
CA PRO A 25 52.63 42.81 -11.55
C PRO A 25 52.84 41.33 -11.21
N ALA A 26 52.79 40.45 -12.21
CA ALA A 26 53.03 39.02 -12.04
C ALA A 26 53.95 38.48 -13.15
N GLY A 27 54.88 37.60 -12.79
CA GLY A 27 55.77 36.94 -13.76
C GLY A 27 55.02 35.90 -14.62
N PRO A 28 55.49 35.59 -15.85
CA PRO A 28 54.81 34.63 -16.74
C PRO A 28 54.53 33.26 -16.10
N ALA A 29 55.49 32.75 -15.30
CA ALA A 29 55.32 31.50 -14.55
C ALA A 29 54.21 31.58 -13.49
N VAL A 30 54.04 32.72 -12.81
CA VAL A 30 52.98 32.96 -11.81
C VAL A 30 51.62 33.05 -12.51
N ARG A 31 51.54 33.71 -13.67
CA ARG A 31 50.32 33.78 -14.50
C ARG A 31 49.94 32.44 -15.15
N ARG A 32 50.89 31.52 -15.31
CA ARG A 32 50.60 30.14 -15.73
C ARG A 32 50.05 29.34 -14.55
N LEU A 33 50.75 29.34 -13.42
CA LEU A 33 50.32 28.65 -12.19
C LEU A 33 48.93 29.10 -11.70
N ALA A 34 48.64 30.40 -11.75
CA ALA A 34 47.33 30.91 -11.37
C ALA A 34 46.20 30.36 -12.26
N ARG A 35 46.43 30.19 -13.57
CA ARG A 35 45.47 29.54 -14.48
C ARG A 35 45.39 28.03 -14.27
N GLU A 36 46.51 27.37 -14.01
CA GLU A 36 46.58 25.94 -13.64
C GLU A 36 45.80 25.65 -12.34
N LEU A 37 45.72 26.62 -11.42
CA LEU A 37 45.05 26.50 -10.11
C LEU A 37 43.70 27.26 -10.01
N GLY A 38 43.19 27.82 -11.10
CA GLY A 38 41.90 28.54 -11.13
C GLY A 38 41.84 29.84 -10.31
N VAL A 39 42.98 30.47 -10.00
CA VAL A 39 43.09 31.66 -9.15
C VAL A 39 42.99 32.95 -9.98
N ASP A 40 42.00 33.78 -9.65
CA ASP A 40 41.92 35.17 -10.13
C ASP A 40 43.00 36.04 -9.49
N LEU A 41 44.00 36.46 -10.28
CA LEU A 41 45.11 37.30 -9.83
C LEU A 41 44.68 38.73 -9.45
N ALA A 42 43.54 39.23 -9.90
CA ALA A 42 43.03 40.54 -9.47
C ALA A 42 42.66 40.55 -7.98
N ARG A 43 42.43 39.37 -7.40
CA ARG A 43 42.06 39.17 -5.98
C ARG A 43 43.25 38.76 -5.10
N VAL A 44 44.48 38.81 -5.63
CA VAL A 44 45.69 38.40 -4.92
C VAL A 44 46.60 39.61 -4.68
N SER A 45 46.74 39.99 -3.41
CA SER A 45 47.76 40.94 -2.96
C SER A 45 49.15 40.31 -3.09
N GLY A 46 50.05 40.94 -3.86
CA GLY A 46 51.41 40.47 -4.05
C GLY A 46 52.35 40.86 -2.92
N SER A 47 53.13 39.90 -2.40
CA SER A 47 54.11 40.13 -1.32
C SER A 47 55.54 40.43 -1.81
N GLY A 48 55.80 40.29 -3.11
CA GLY A 48 57.11 40.54 -3.71
C GLY A 48 57.46 42.04 -3.85
N PRO A 49 58.72 42.36 -4.19
CA PRO A 49 59.17 43.74 -4.38
C PRO A 49 58.26 44.55 -5.32
N SER A 50 57.91 45.76 -4.88
CA SER A 50 56.95 46.66 -5.55
C SER A 50 55.55 46.05 -5.75
N GLY A 51 55.05 45.26 -4.79
CA GLY A 51 53.70 44.68 -4.81
C GLY A 51 53.52 43.55 -5.84
N ARG A 52 54.62 42.96 -6.31
CA ARG A 52 54.63 41.91 -7.32
C ARG A 52 54.08 40.60 -6.75
N ILE A 53 53.11 39.99 -7.43
CA ILE A 53 52.60 38.65 -7.06
C ILE A 53 53.68 37.61 -7.34
N VAL A 54 54.08 36.88 -6.29
CA VAL A 54 55.00 35.73 -6.37
C VAL A 54 54.22 34.41 -6.36
N ARG A 55 54.90 33.27 -6.53
CA ARG A 55 54.25 31.94 -6.57
C ARG A 55 53.54 31.64 -5.25
N GLU A 56 54.18 32.09 -4.17
CA GLU A 56 53.84 31.82 -2.79
C GLU A 56 52.51 32.49 -2.42
N ASP A 57 52.22 33.68 -2.99
CA ASP A 57 50.94 34.38 -2.86
C ASP A 57 49.78 33.60 -3.49
N VAL A 58 50.00 33.03 -4.68
CA VAL A 58 49.00 32.22 -5.40
C VAL A 58 48.69 30.94 -4.63
N VAL A 59 49.72 30.23 -4.14
CA VAL A 59 49.55 29.03 -3.30
C VAL A 59 48.88 29.37 -1.96
N ALA A 60 49.21 30.51 -1.35
CA ALA A 60 48.55 31.01 -0.15
C ALA A 60 47.10 31.46 -0.42
N SER A 61 46.77 31.90 -1.64
CA SER A 61 45.40 32.19 -2.06
C SER A 61 44.57 30.90 -2.12
N VAL A 62 45.04 29.87 -2.83
CA VAL A 62 44.39 28.55 -2.87
C VAL A 62 44.20 27.97 -1.48
N ARG A 63 45.21 28.06 -0.60
CA ARG A 63 45.12 27.59 0.80
C ARG A 63 44.11 28.38 1.63
N ARG A 64 43.86 29.66 1.34
CA ARG A 64 42.81 30.46 2.00
C ARG A 64 41.43 30.14 1.44
N SER A 65 41.26 30.05 0.11
CA SER A 65 40.01 29.63 -0.52
C SER A 65 39.58 28.21 -0.13
N GLY A 66 40.53 27.28 0.02
CA GLY A 66 40.30 25.93 0.55
C GLY A 66 40.23 25.83 2.08
N GLY A 67 40.43 26.93 2.81
CA GLY A 67 40.46 26.96 4.28
C GLY A 67 39.43 27.90 4.92
N GLN A 68 38.69 28.68 4.14
CA GLN A 68 37.72 29.68 4.63
C GLN A 68 36.28 29.37 4.18
N SER A 69 35.84 28.15 4.47
CA SER A 69 34.43 27.83 4.75
C SER A 69 34.28 27.22 6.15
N ALA A 70 34.98 27.84 7.13
CA ALA A 70 34.98 27.43 8.53
C ALA A 70 33.75 27.98 9.29
N SER A 71 32.55 27.71 8.80
CA SER A 71 31.28 28.10 9.44
C SER A 71 30.73 26.96 10.31
N ASN A 72 31.31 26.80 11.51
CA ASN A 72 31.05 25.78 12.52
C ASN A 72 31.31 24.31 12.13
N PRO A 73 31.75 23.47 13.08
CA PRO A 73 31.60 22.02 12.99
C PRO A 73 30.12 21.66 13.25
N GLN A 74 29.24 21.95 12.29
CA GLN A 74 28.03 21.13 12.20
C GLN A 74 28.48 19.71 11.89
N ALA A 75 28.33 18.82 12.87
CA ALA A 75 28.43 17.38 12.62
C ALA A 75 27.49 17.03 11.46
N VAL A 76 27.89 16.08 10.62
CA VAL A 76 27.01 15.47 9.62
C VAL A 76 25.96 14.65 10.39
N ARG A 77 24.97 15.35 10.93
CA ARG A 77 23.70 14.76 11.35
C ARG A 77 23.13 14.07 10.11
N PRO A 78 22.60 12.83 10.21
CA PRO A 78 21.80 12.30 9.13
C PRO A 78 20.66 13.30 8.89
N GLY A 79 20.63 13.88 7.69
CA GLY A 79 19.67 14.92 7.31
C GLY A 79 18.28 14.34 7.14
N GLY A 80 17.63 14.00 8.25
CA GLY A 80 16.18 13.89 8.27
C GLY A 80 15.59 15.26 7.95
N ASP A 81 14.58 15.27 7.08
CA ASP A 81 13.78 16.45 6.83
C ASP A 81 13.19 16.99 8.15
N GLN A 82 12.79 18.26 8.18
CA GLN A 82 12.03 18.81 9.29
C GLN A 82 10.73 19.43 8.80
N ASP A 83 9.72 19.44 9.66
CA ASP A 83 8.56 20.32 9.57
C ASP A 83 8.53 21.28 10.77
N ASP A 84 7.45 22.05 10.92
CA ASP A 84 7.28 23.04 12.00
C ASP A 84 7.26 22.42 13.42
N TRP A 85 7.17 21.09 13.54
CA TRP A 85 7.02 20.35 14.79
C TRP A 85 8.21 19.45 15.11
N GLY A 86 9.03 19.06 14.13
CA GLY A 86 10.31 18.39 14.40
C GLY A 86 10.91 17.61 13.23
N PRO A 87 11.85 16.68 13.52
CA PRO A 87 12.41 15.77 12.53
C PRO A 87 11.36 14.79 11.99
N ILE A 88 11.27 14.71 10.66
CA ILE A 88 10.40 13.81 9.92
C ILE A 88 11.22 12.90 8.98
N HIS A 89 10.59 11.83 8.50
CA HIS A 89 11.20 10.90 7.54
C HIS A 89 10.29 10.73 6.32
N ARG A 90 10.85 10.81 5.11
CA ARG A 90 10.14 10.57 3.86
C ARG A 90 10.62 9.29 3.19
N GLU A 91 9.70 8.34 2.99
CA GLU A 91 9.92 7.15 2.18
C GLU A 91 9.12 7.25 0.88
N GLN A 92 9.76 6.94 -0.27
CA GLN A 92 9.06 6.91 -1.55
C GLN A 92 8.28 5.58 -1.69
N MET A 93 6.95 5.64 -1.57
CA MET A 93 6.03 4.51 -1.80
C MET A 93 6.45 3.63 -3.00
N SER A 94 6.58 2.32 -2.76
CA SER A 94 6.91 1.33 -3.78
C SER A 94 5.86 1.28 -4.91
N ARG A 95 6.25 0.80 -6.10
CA ARG A 95 5.33 0.64 -7.25
C ARG A 95 4.09 -0.17 -6.88
N MET A 96 4.24 -1.25 -6.10
CA MET A 96 3.13 -2.08 -5.64
C MET A 96 2.20 -1.31 -4.69
N ARG A 97 2.75 -0.56 -3.72
CA ARG A 97 1.95 0.25 -2.78
C ARG A 97 1.20 1.38 -3.51
N LYS A 98 1.80 1.98 -4.56
CA LYS A 98 1.12 2.93 -5.44
C LYS A 98 -0.06 2.29 -6.18
N THR A 99 0.13 1.11 -6.81
CA THR A 99 -0.96 0.38 -7.48
C THR A 99 -2.10 0.00 -6.52
N ILE A 100 -1.79 -0.49 -5.32
CA ILE A 100 -2.79 -0.82 -4.29
C ILE A 100 -3.57 0.44 -3.89
N ALA A 101 -2.90 1.56 -3.62
CA ALA A 101 -3.56 2.82 -3.29
C ALA A 101 -4.51 3.28 -4.40
N THR A 102 -4.10 3.20 -5.68
CA THR A 102 -4.97 3.52 -6.82
C THR A 102 -6.19 2.62 -6.89
N ASN A 103 -6.06 1.29 -6.67
CA ASN A 103 -7.21 0.38 -6.75
C ASN A 103 -8.18 0.56 -5.56
N MET A 104 -7.67 0.79 -4.36
CA MET A 104 -8.50 1.03 -3.17
C MET A 104 -9.25 2.36 -3.25
N VAL A 105 -8.62 3.43 -3.76
CA VAL A 105 -9.30 4.70 -4.04
C VAL A 105 -10.34 4.52 -5.15
N ARG A 106 -10.03 3.81 -6.25
CA ARG A 106 -11.02 3.49 -7.30
C ARG A 106 -12.22 2.75 -6.72
N SER A 107 -12.00 1.74 -5.88
CA SER A 107 -13.06 0.97 -5.23
C SER A 107 -13.97 1.86 -4.38
N MET A 108 -13.39 2.57 -3.40
CA MET A 108 -14.16 3.45 -2.49
C MET A 108 -14.84 4.63 -3.19
N ALA A 109 -14.27 5.16 -4.28
CA ALA A 109 -14.84 6.29 -5.01
C ALA A 109 -15.89 5.91 -6.07
N THR A 110 -16.00 4.63 -6.46
CA THR A 110 -16.93 4.18 -7.52
C THR A 110 -17.96 3.15 -7.07
N ILE A 111 -17.71 2.41 -5.98
CA ILE A 111 -18.67 1.47 -5.40
C ILE A 111 -19.32 2.10 -4.16
N PRO A 112 -20.66 2.26 -4.14
CA PRO A 112 -21.42 2.52 -2.91
C PRO A 112 -21.32 1.29 -1.99
N HIS A 113 -20.32 1.29 -1.12
CA HIS A 113 -20.09 0.21 -0.16
C HIS A 113 -21.14 0.25 0.95
N LEU A 114 -21.76 -0.90 1.24
CA LEU A 114 -22.42 -1.15 2.52
C LEU A 114 -21.90 -2.46 3.11
N THR A 115 -21.83 -2.56 4.44
CA THR A 115 -21.35 -3.76 5.16
C THR A 115 -22.44 -4.30 6.07
N ASN A 116 -22.81 -5.58 5.88
CA ASN A 116 -23.60 -6.33 6.86
C ASN A 116 -22.65 -7.05 7.84
N PHE A 117 -23.05 -7.12 9.10
CA PHE A 117 -22.31 -7.80 10.18
C PHE A 117 -23.20 -8.87 10.82
N ASP A 118 -22.63 -10.04 11.10
CA ASP A 118 -23.33 -11.17 11.73
C ASP A 118 -22.35 -12.14 12.41
N ASP A 119 -22.84 -13.05 13.26
CA ASP A 119 -22.04 -14.01 14.03
C ASP A 119 -22.50 -15.46 13.75
N ALA A 120 -21.68 -16.27 13.07
CA ALA A 120 -21.98 -17.68 12.83
C ALA A 120 -21.58 -18.57 14.02
N ASP A 121 -22.45 -19.46 14.51
CA ASP A 121 -22.06 -20.44 15.53
C ASP A 121 -21.26 -21.60 14.92
N VAL A 122 -19.93 -21.54 15.02
CA VAL A 122 -19.03 -22.57 14.49
C VAL A 122 -18.66 -23.64 15.53
N THR A 123 -19.45 -23.82 16.59
CA THR A 123 -19.18 -24.83 17.63
C THR A 123 -19.08 -26.24 17.06
N GLU A 124 -20.04 -26.66 16.25
CA GLU A 124 -20.08 -28.01 15.67
C GLU A 124 -19.05 -28.20 14.54
N LEU A 125 -18.78 -27.13 13.78
CA LEU A 125 -17.72 -27.10 12.77
C LEU A 125 -16.33 -27.25 13.40
N GLU A 126 -16.06 -26.56 14.50
CA GLU A 126 -14.79 -26.66 15.22
C GLU A 126 -14.65 -28.00 15.97
N ARG A 127 -15.77 -28.64 16.36
CA ARG A 127 -15.78 -30.03 16.85
C ARG A 127 -15.39 -31.00 15.73
N LEU A 128 -16.14 -31.02 14.63
CA LEU A 128 -15.85 -31.83 13.44
C LEU A 128 -14.40 -31.66 12.95
N ARG A 129 -13.93 -30.42 12.85
CA ARG A 129 -12.57 -30.09 12.38
C ARG A 129 -11.48 -30.63 13.32
N LYS A 130 -11.73 -30.73 14.64
CA LYS A 130 -10.81 -31.36 15.61
C LYS A 130 -10.85 -32.88 15.50
N ASP A 131 -12.04 -33.45 15.48
CA ASP A 131 -12.24 -34.90 15.48
C ASP A 131 -11.60 -35.54 14.24
N SER A 132 -11.73 -34.90 13.06
CA SER A 132 -11.05 -35.32 11.82
C SER A 132 -9.56 -34.95 11.74
N ALA A 133 -9.00 -34.11 12.63
CA ALA A 133 -7.65 -33.56 12.47
C ALA A 133 -6.56 -34.66 12.51
N ALA A 134 -6.73 -35.68 13.34
CA ALA A 134 -5.77 -36.78 13.48
C ALA A 134 -5.77 -37.74 12.28
N GLU A 135 -6.82 -37.72 11.46
CA GLU A 135 -6.89 -38.49 10.21
C GLU A 135 -6.18 -37.75 9.08
N TYR A 136 -6.57 -36.52 8.80
CA TYR A 136 -5.99 -35.72 7.70
C TYR A 136 -4.50 -35.38 7.92
N ALA A 137 -4.03 -35.34 9.17
CA ALA A 137 -2.60 -35.26 9.47
C ALA A 137 -1.77 -36.39 8.80
N LYS A 138 -2.33 -37.61 8.67
CA LYS A 138 -1.68 -38.75 8.00
C LYS A 138 -1.51 -38.51 6.49
N THR A 139 -2.40 -37.71 5.90
CA THR A 139 -2.35 -37.28 4.49
C THR A 139 -1.57 -35.96 4.28
N ASN A 140 -0.89 -35.47 5.33
CA ASN A 140 -0.22 -34.16 5.35
C ASN A 140 -1.16 -32.97 5.04
N VAL A 141 -2.44 -33.08 5.41
CA VAL A 141 -3.46 -32.03 5.24
C VAL A 141 -3.87 -31.46 6.60
N LYS A 142 -3.75 -30.15 6.77
CA LYS A 142 -4.19 -29.44 7.97
C LYS A 142 -5.54 -28.77 7.73
N LEU A 143 -6.63 -29.39 8.18
CA LEU A 143 -7.96 -28.78 8.10
C LEU A 143 -8.03 -27.49 8.93
N THR A 144 -8.33 -26.38 8.26
CA THR A 144 -8.54 -25.05 8.86
C THR A 144 -10.01 -24.64 8.72
N ALA A 145 -10.54 -23.84 9.66
CA ALA A 145 -11.91 -23.35 9.55
C ALA A 145 -12.13 -22.51 8.27
N LEU A 146 -11.09 -21.80 7.81
CA LEU A 146 -11.10 -21.05 6.54
C LEU A 146 -11.43 -21.92 5.32
N ALA A 147 -11.02 -23.19 5.29
CA ALA A 147 -11.38 -24.10 4.18
C ALA A 147 -12.89 -24.41 4.14
N PHE A 148 -13.55 -24.49 5.30
CA PHE A 148 -15.00 -24.62 5.39
C PHE A 148 -15.69 -23.31 4.96
N VAL A 149 -15.16 -22.14 5.36
CA VAL A 149 -15.69 -20.83 4.91
C VAL A 149 -15.57 -20.67 3.40
N VAL A 150 -14.43 -21.02 2.80
CA VAL A 150 -14.24 -21.00 1.34
C VAL A 150 -15.26 -21.90 0.64
N LYS A 151 -15.49 -23.13 1.13
CA LYS A 151 -16.50 -24.03 0.53
C LYS A 151 -17.93 -23.50 0.71
N ALA A 152 -18.29 -23.02 1.91
CA ALA A 152 -19.62 -22.46 2.21
C ALA A 152 -19.93 -21.23 1.33
N VAL A 153 -18.99 -20.30 1.21
CA VAL A 153 -19.08 -19.15 0.31
C VAL A 153 -19.21 -19.61 -1.14
N SER A 154 -18.40 -20.59 -1.58
CA SER A 154 -18.41 -21.04 -2.98
C SER A 154 -19.73 -21.70 -3.39
N LEU A 155 -20.32 -22.51 -2.50
CA LEU A 155 -21.65 -23.09 -2.71
C LEU A 155 -22.76 -22.01 -2.68
N SER A 156 -22.66 -21.03 -1.78
CA SER A 156 -23.62 -19.92 -1.71
C SER A 156 -23.56 -19.02 -2.94
N LEU A 157 -22.37 -18.78 -3.53
CA LEU A 157 -22.22 -17.99 -4.75
C LEU A 157 -22.94 -18.61 -5.95
N ARG A 158 -23.00 -19.95 -6.06
CA ARG A 158 -23.82 -20.63 -7.07
C ARG A 158 -25.32 -20.42 -6.89
N GLN A 159 -25.80 -20.25 -5.66
CA GLN A 159 -27.21 -19.94 -5.37
C GLN A 159 -27.52 -18.44 -5.50
N HIS A 160 -26.51 -17.58 -5.46
CA HIS A 160 -26.63 -16.13 -5.46
C HIS A 160 -25.76 -15.47 -6.56
N PRO A 161 -26.06 -15.69 -7.86
CA PRO A 161 -25.22 -15.24 -8.97
C PRO A 161 -25.04 -13.71 -9.02
N GLY A 162 -25.96 -12.91 -8.47
CA GLY A 162 -25.77 -11.46 -8.31
C GLY A 162 -24.55 -11.08 -7.46
N VAL A 163 -24.20 -11.92 -6.47
CA VAL A 163 -23.00 -11.77 -5.63
C VAL A 163 -21.74 -12.27 -6.36
N ASN A 164 -21.89 -13.17 -7.34
CA ASN A 164 -20.82 -13.69 -8.20
C ASN A 164 -20.77 -12.93 -9.56
N SER A 165 -20.68 -11.59 -9.51
CA SER A 165 -20.78 -10.73 -10.70
C SER A 165 -19.78 -9.55 -10.71
N SER A 166 -19.80 -8.73 -11.77
CA SER A 166 -19.08 -7.45 -11.85
C SER A 166 -19.87 -6.43 -12.68
N VAL A 167 -19.79 -5.13 -12.34
CA VAL A 167 -20.52 -4.06 -13.04
C VAL A 167 -19.66 -3.35 -14.09
N ASP A 168 -20.19 -3.24 -15.30
CA ASP A 168 -19.70 -2.30 -16.32
C ASP A 168 -20.64 -1.09 -16.38
N MET A 169 -20.24 0.01 -15.72
CA MET A 169 -21.01 1.26 -15.69
C MET A 169 -20.89 2.08 -16.99
N GLU A 170 -19.96 1.76 -17.87
CA GLU A 170 -19.79 2.46 -19.15
C GLU A 170 -20.80 1.94 -20.19
N LYS A 171 -21.14 0.65 -20.11
CA LYS A 171 -22.22 0.03 -20.92
C LYS A 171 -23.57 -0.12 -20.20
N GLY A 172 -23.57 -0.09 -18.86
CA GLY A 172 -24.76 -0.40 -18.05
C GLY A 172 -25.02 -1.91 -17.90
N GLU A 173 -23.98 -2.75 -17.94
CA GLU A 173 -24.08 -4.20 -17.95
C GLU A 173 -23.75 -4.83 -16.58
N LEU A 174 -24.51 -5.85 -16.17
CA LEU A 174 -24.14 -6.77 -15.10
C LEU A 174 -23.51 -8.02 -15.72
N ILE A 175 -22.24 -8.26 -15.42
CA ILE A 175 -21.47 -9.38 -15.96
C ILE A 175 -21.37 -10.49 -14.91
N TYR A 176 -22.36 -11.37 -14.89
CA TYR A 176 -22.38 -12.60 -14.09
C TYR A 176 -21.18 -13.51 -14.42
N LYS A 177 -20.80 -14.38 -13.48
CA LYS A 177 -19.71 -15.35 -13.65
C LYS A 177 -20.24 -16.77 -13.44
N ASP A 178 -20.15 -17.61 -14.48
CA ASP A 178 -20.54 -19.03 -14.43
C ASP A 178 -19.48 -19.93 -13.75
N TYR A 179 -18.43 -19.32 -13.19
CA TYR A 179 -17.35 -19.95 -12.44
C TYR A 179 -17.17 -19.27 -11.09
N VAL A 180 -16.74 -20.01 -10.08
CA VAL A 180 -16.51 -19.50 -8.72
C VAL A 180 -15.00 -19.53 -8.39
N ASN A 181 -14.38 -18.36 -8.36
CA ASN A 181 -12.96 -18.20 -8.07
C ASN A 181 -12.78 -17.27 -6.86
N ILE A 182 -12.25 -17.81 -5.77
CA ILE A 182 -12.14 -17.07 -4.50
C ILE A 182 -10.78 -16.39 -4.40
N GLY A 183 -10.77 -15.06 -4.40
CA GLY A 183 -9.61 -14.27 -4.00
C GLY A 183 -9.36 -14.46 -2.50
N LEU A 184 -8.18 -14.89 -2.10
CA LEU A 184 -7.81 -15.01 -0.69
C LEU A 184 -6.84 -13.89 -0.33
N ALA A 185 -7.23 -12.98 0.54
CA ALA A 185 -6.34 -11.93 1.01
C ALA A 185 -5.26 -12.51 1.96
N VAL A 186 -4.00 -12.46 1.54
CA VAL A 186 -2.83 -12.94 2.28
C VAL A 186 -1.93 -11.75 2.63
N ASP A 187 -1.66 -11.59 3.92
CA ASP A 187 -0.65 -10.65 4.39
C ASP A 187 0.77 -11.19 4.18
N THR A 188 1.69 -10.32 3.77
CA THR A 188 3.07 -10.68 3.43
C THR A 188 4.03 -9.57 3.86
N PRO A 189 5.34 -9.84 4.01
CA PRO A 189 6.34 -8.80 4.32
C PRO A 189 6.43 -7.66 3.29
N ARG A 190 5.77 -7.78 2.12
CA ARG A 190 5.71 -6.74 1.08
C ARG A 190 4.39 -5.96 1.11
N GLY A 191 3.43 -6.39 1.93
CA GLY A 191 2.04 -5.92 2.00
C GLY A 191 1.02 -6.98 1.56
N LEU A 192 -0.26 -6.64 1.72
CA LEU A 192 -1.39 -7.51 1.35
C LEU A 192 -1.43 -7.80 -0.16
N VAL A 193 -1.66 -9.06 -0.51
CA VAL A 193 -1.95 -9.52 -1.89
C VAL A 193 -3.17 -10.45 -1.89
N VAL A 194 -3.84 -10.57 -3.04
CA VAL A 194 -5.05 -11.39 -3.20
C VAL A 194 -4.86 -12.41 -4.34
N PRO A 195 -4.12 -13.51 -4.10
CA PRO A 195 -4.10 -14.64 -5.02
C PRO A 195 -5.46 -15.37 -5.08
N VAL A 196 -5.71 -16.05 -6.19
CA VAL A 196 -7.03 -16.58 -6.57
C VAL A 196 -7.04 -18.10 -6.58
N LEU A 197 -7.86 -18.70 -5.69
CA LEU A 197 -8.25 -20.10 -5.71
C LEU A 197 -9.33 -20.31 -6.80
N ARG A 198 -9.35 -21.45 -7.51
CA ARG A 198 -10.16 -21.62 -8.73
C ARG A 198 -11.11 -22.81 -8.67
N GLY A 199 -12.37 -22.59 -9.07
CA GLY A 199 -13.40 -23.65 -9.10
C GLY A 199 -13.72 -24.23 -7.72
N CYS A 200 -13.64 -23.41 -6.67
CA CYS A 200 -13.74 -23.86 -5.27
C CYS A 200 -15.09 -24.46 -4.90
N ASP A 201 -16.13 -24.21 -5.70
CA ASP A 201 -17.44 -24.84 -5.60
C ASP A 201 -17.39 -26.33 -5.98
N HIS A 202 -16.53 -26.74 -6.92
CA HIS A 202 -16.32 -28.14 -7.31
C HIS A 202 -15.33 -28.90 -6.40
N GLN A 203 -14.48 -28.20 -5.65
CA GLN A 203 -13.43 -28.81 -4.83
C GLN A 203 -13.94 -29.40 -3.50
N SER A 204 -13.21 -30.35 -2.94
CA SER A 204 -13.45 -30.88 -1.59
C SER A 204 -12.75 -30.03 -0.51
N ILE A 205 -13.29 -30.00 0.72
CA ILE A 205 -12.74 -29.20 1.83
C ILE A 205 -11.26 -29.53 2.14
N PRO A 206 -10.81 -30.81 2.13
CA PRO A 206 -9.39 -31.14 2.30
C PRO A 206 -8.50 -30.60 1.17
N HIS A 207 -9.00 -30.58 -0.07
CA HIS A 207 -8.26 -30.05 -1.22
C HIS A 207 -8.18 -28.52 -1.17
N ILE A 208 -9.28 -27.83 -0.85
CA ILE A 208 -9.31 -26.39 -0.55
C ILE A 208 -8.29 -26.05 0.56
N ALA A 209 -8.18 -26.87 1.61
CA ALA A 209 -7.19 -26.68 2.67
C ALA A 209 -5.74 -26.83 2.18
N GLN A 210 -5.46 -27.71 1.22
CA GLN A 210 -4.15 -27.82 0.55
C GLN A 210 -3.87 -26.58 -0.31
N GLU A 211 -4.81 -26.14 -1.14
CA GLU A 211 -4.62 -24.99 -2.03
C GLU A 211 -4.44 -23.69 -1.25
N ILE A 212 -5.22 -23.46 -0.18
CA ILE A 212 -5.03 -22.33 0.75
C ILE A 212 -3.59 -22.29 1.28
N ALA A 213 -3.05 -23.44 1.72
CA ALA A 213 -1.70 -23.51 2.28
C ALA A 213 -0.63 -23.21 1.21
N GLN A 214 -0.67 -23.91 0.07
CA GLN A 214 0.26 -23.70 -1.04
C GLN A 214 0.23 -22.25 -1.56
N THR A 215 -0.97 -21.67 -1.66
CA THR A 215 -1.19 -20.31 -2.16
C THR A 215 -0.70 -19.26 -1.17
N ALA A 216 -0.97 -19.43 0.13
CA ALA A 216 -0.47 -18.53 1.16
C ALA A 216 1.06 -18.59 1.28
N ASP A 217 1.68 -19.75 1.11
CA ASP A 217 3.13 -19.87 1.17
C ASP A 217 3.83 -19.37 -0.11
N LYS A 218 3.24 -19.57 -1.29
CA LYS A 218 3.65 -18.85 -2.53
C LYS A 218 3.59 -17.34 -2.34
N ALA A 219 2.49 -16.81 -1.80
CA ALA A 219 2.30 -15.38 -1.56
C ALA A 219 3.38 -14.80 -0.63
N LYS A 220 3.59 -15.41 0.55
CA LYS A 220 4.62 -14.96 1.52
C LYS A 220 6.02 -14.98 0.94
N ASN A 221 6.36 -16.00 0.15
CA ASN A 221 7.68 -16.17 -0.47
C ASN A 221 7.85 -15.37 -1.79
N ALA A 222 6.85 -14.57 -2.19
CA ALA A 222 6.82 -13.84 -3.46
C ALA A 222 6.94 -14.73 -4.73
N GLN A 223 6.48 -15.97 -4.65
CA GLN A 223 6.49 -16.98 -5.72
C GLN A 223 5.12 -17.03 -6.45
N TYR A 224 4.67 -15.89 -6.97
CA TYR A 224 3.42 -15.75 -7.70
C TYR A 224 3.58 -14.85 -8.94
N GLY A 225 2.86 -15.17 -10.00
CA GLY A 225 2.75 -14.39 -11.23
C GLY A 225 1.55 -13.43 -11.21
N VAL A 226 1.36 -12.73 -12.34
CA VAL A 226 0.20 -11.84 -12.54
C VAL A 226 -1.11 -12.64 -12.65
N GLU A 227 -1.06 -13.84 -13.25
CA GLU A 227 -2.24 -14.68 -13.44
C GLU A 227 -2.71 -15.38 -12.16
N ASP A 228 -1.84 -15.56 -11.15
CA ASP A 228 -2.25 -16.01 -9.81
C ASP A 228 -3.13 -14.96 -9.10
N LEU A 229 -3.05 -13.68 -9.50
CA LEU A 229 -3.80 -12.56 -8.93
C LEU A 229 -5.03 -12.15 -9.78
N ARG A 230 -5.44 -12.97 -10.75
CA ARG A 230 -6.45 -12.61 -11.77
C ARG A 230 -7.63 -13.57 -11.85
N GLY A 231 -8.79 -13.00 -12.22
CA GLY A 231 -10.02 -13.77 -12.45
C GLY A 231 -10.68 -14.27 -11.17
N GLY A 232 -10.44 -13.61 -10.03
CA GLY A 232 -11.29 -13.74 -8.84
C GLY A 232 -12.69 -13.18 -9.13
N THR A 233 -13.69 -13.73 -8.45
CA THR A 233 -15.10 -13.32 -8.57
C THR A 233 -15.68 -12.84 -7.23
N PHE A 234 -15.03 -13.22 -6.13
CA PHE A 234 -15.37 -12.83 -4.76
C PHE A 234 -14.12 -12.96 -3.86
N THR A 235 -13.87 -12.01 -2.97
CA THR A 235 -12.72 -12.05 -2.05
C THR A 235 -13.10 -12.49 -0.63
N ILE A 236 -12.23 -13.26 0.03
CA ILE A 236 -12.28 -13.55 1.46
C ILE A 236 -11.03 -13.00 2.15
N SER A 237 -11.22 -12.30 3.27
CA SER A 237 -10.15 -11.72 4.09
C SER A 237 -10.20 -12.23 5.53
N ASN A 238 -9.16 -12.93 5.99
CA ASN A 238 -9.13 -13.53 7.32
C ASN A 238 -8.41 -12.64 8.35
N LEU A 239 -9.13 -11.64 8.86
CA LEU A 239 -8.66 -10.80 9.97
C LEU A 239 -8.44 -11.61 11.26
N GLY A 240 -9.21 -12.69 11.46
CA GLY A 240 -9.15 -13.54 12.65
C GLY A 240 -7.79 -14.20 12.93
N ALA A 241 -6.91 -14.28 11.93
CA ALA A 241 -5.52 -14.74 12.08
C ALA A 241 -4.60 -13.74 12.81
N ILE A 242 -4.93 -12.44 12.78
CA ILE A 242 -4.19 -11.35 13.44
C ILE A 242 -4.94 -10.93 14.71
N GLY A 243 -6.24 -10.68 14.59
CA GLY A 243 -7.12 -10.24 15.68
C GLY A 243 -8.09 -9.14 15.25
N GLY A 244 -9.19 -9.01 15.98
CA GLY A 244 -10.31 -8.13 15.66
C GLY A 244 -11.62 -8.91 15.50
N THR A 245 -12.74 -8.28 15.85
CA THR A 245 -14.07 -8.91 15.78
C THR A 245 -14.74 -8.59 14.44
N TYR A 246 -14.94 -7.30 14.16
CA TYR A 246 -15.64 -6.78 12.98
C TYR A 246 -14.81 -5.69 12.33
N SER A 247 -14.96 -5.52 11.01
CA SER A 247 -14.36 -4.42 10.25
C SER A 247 -15.08 -4.27 8.91
N THR A 248 -15.01 -3.10 8.26
CA THR A 248 -15.57 -2.85 6.92
C THR A 248 -14.51 -3.13 5.85
N PRO A 249 -14.42 -4.35 5.27
CA PRO A 249 -13.48 -4.60 4.18
C PRO A 249 -13.82 -3.77 2.93
N ILE A 250 -12.78 -3.28 2.23
CA ILE A 250 -12.91 -2.61 0.94
C ILE A 250 -12.96 -3.67 -0.16
N ILE A 251 -13.89 -3.54 -1.10
CA ILE A 251 -14.12 -4.52 -2.18
C ILE A 251 -12.94 -4.50 -3.17
N ASN A 252 -12.53 -5.68 -3.63
CA ASN A 252 -11.47 -5.83 -4.62
C ASN A 252 -12.02 -5.58 -6.04
N TYR A 253 -12.14 -4.31 -6.43
CA TYR A 253 -12.63 -3.92 -7.76
C TYR A 253 -11.90 -4.71 -8.88
N PRO A 254 -12.61 -5.35 -9.84
CA PRO A 254 -14.02 -5.14 -10.22
C PRO A 254 -15.03 -6.13 -9.60
N GLU A 255 -14.68 -6.88 -8.55
CA GLU A 255 -15.64 -7.72 -7.80
C GLU A 255 -16.72 -6.85 -7.15
N VAL A 256 -17.88 -7.45 -6.82
CA VAL A 256 -19.01 -6.74 -6.18
C VAL A 256 -19.15 -6.99 -4.68
N ALA A 257 -18.39 -7.93 -4.10
CA ALA A 257 -18.49 -8.25 -2.68
C ALA A 257 -17.19 -8.87 -2.11
N ILE A 258 -17.03 -8.73 -0.79
CA ILE A 258 -15.91 -9.28 -0.02
C ILE A 258 -16.38 -9.69 1.38
N LEU A 259 -16.04 -10.92 1.80
CA LEU A 259 -16.30 -11.40 3.16
C LEU A 259 -15.04 -11.28 4.03
N LEU A 260 -15.13 -10.54 5.13
CA LEU A 260 -14.12 -10.55 6.19
C LEU A 260 -14.54 -11.51 7.30
N VAL A 261 -13.61 -12.38 7.70
CA VAL A 261 -13.74 -13.33 8.81
C VAL A 261 -12.93 -12.79 9.98
N GLY A 262 -13.60 -12.44 11.08
CA GLY A 262 -12.96 -12.00 12.31
C GLY A 262 -12.54 -13.15 13.22
N ARG A 263 -12.01 -12.83 14.40
CA ARG A 263 -11.52 -13.82 15.36
C ARG A 263 -12.69 -14.51 16.08
N SER A 264 -12.84 -15.82 15.86
CA SER A 264 -13.81 -16.64 16.59
C SER A 264 -13.60 -16.56 18.11
N ARG A 265 -14.69 -16.43 18.86
CA ARG A 265 -14.69 -16.19 20.32
C ARG A 265 -15.81 -16.96 21.01
N LYS A 266 -15.56 -17.47 22.22
CA LYS A 266 -16.62 -18.08 23.03
C LYS A 266 -17.51 -16.99 23.62
N LEU A 267 -18.82 -17.12 23.47
CA LEU A 267 -19.84 -16.24 24.06
C LEU A 267 -20.90 -17.07 24.81
N PRO A 268 -21.53 -16.52 25.86
CA PRO A 268 -22.79 -17.04 26.36
C PRO A 268 -23.91 -16.70 25.36
N VAL A 269 -24.48 -17.70 24.72
CA VAL A 269 -25.55 -17.56 23.71
C VAL A 269 -26.78 -18.36 24.15
N VAL A 270 -27.98 -17.86 23.87
CA VAL A 270 -29.22 -18.63 24.09
C VAL A 270 -29.34 -19.65 22.95
N TYR A 271 -29.24 -20.92 23.29
CA TYR A 271 -29.34 -22.08 22.40
C TYR A 271 -30.28 -23.10 23.06
N GLU A 272 -31.32 -23.55 22.35
CA GLU A 272 -32.36 -24.47 22.88
C GLU A 272 -32.89 -24.05 24.28
N ASP A 273 -33.29 -22.77 24.39
CA ASP A 273 -33.77 -22.09 25.62
C ASP A 273 -32.79 -22.09 26.83
N ARG A 274 -31.51 -22.39 26.59
CA ARG A 274 -30.44 -22.43 27.60
C ARG A 274 -29.31 -21.48 27.26
N VAL A 275 -28.63 -20.93 28.26
CA VAL A 275 -27.42 -20.11 28.03
C VAL A 275 -26.20 -21.02 27.97
N GLU A 276 -25.61 -21.19 26.79
CA GLU A 276 -24.48 -22.07 26.54
C GLU A 276 -23.23 -21.34 26.02
N PRO A 277 -22.00 -21.85 26.29
CA PRO A 277 -20.75 -21.25 25.84
C PRO A 277 -20.40 -21.64 24.38
N ARG A 278 -21.12 -21.07 23.42
CA ARG A 278 -20.98 -21.30 21.96
C ARG A 278 -19.79 -20.54 21.37
N LEU A 279 -19.19 -21.07 20.29
CA LEU A 279 -18.04 -20.48 19.59
C LEU A 279 -18.49 -19.67 18.36
N MET A 280 -18.63 -18.35 18.54
CA MET A 280 -19.14 -17.47 17.49
C MET A 280 -18.00 -16.96 16.60
N MET A 281 -18.15 -17.11 15.28
CA MET A 281 -17.29 -16.56 14.23
C MET A 281 -17.93 -15.28 13.68
N PRO A 282 -17.37 -14.10 13.96
CA PRO A 282 -17.90 -12.85 13.42
C PRO A 282 -17.55 -12.71 11.94
N LEU A 283 -18.55 -12.34 11.15
CA LEU A 283 -18.51 -12.17 9.71
C LEU A 283 -18.86 -10.72 9.35
N SER A 284 -18.16 -10.14 8.36
CA SER A 284 -18.44 -8.80 7.82
C SER A 284 -18.48 -8.87 6.30
N LEU A 285 -19.67 -8.76 5.71
CA LEU A 285 -19.87 -8.81 4.26
C LEU A 285 -20.02 -7.39 3.72
N SER A 286 -18.99 -6.86 3.05
CA SER A 286 -19.12 -5.63 2.26
C SER A 286 -19.57 -5.95 0.84
N TYR A 287 -20.45 -5.12 0.28
CA TYR A 287 -21.01 -5.30 -1.05
C TYR A 287 -21.30 -3.99 -1.79
N ASP A 288 -21.36 -4.08 -3.11
CA ASP A 288 -21.73 -3.01 -4.03
C ASP A 288 -23.26 -2.86 -4.08
N HIS A 289 -23.76 -1.78 -3.47
CA HIS A 289 -25.19 -1.53 -3.37
C HIS A 289 -25.85 -1.16 -4.72
N ARG A 290 -25.09 -1.08 -5.83
CA ARG A 290 -25.63 -1.00 -7.19
C ARG A 290 -26.18 -2.34 -7.71
N VAL A 291 -25.76 -3.45 -7.11
CA VAL A 291 -26.11 -4.82 -7.54
C VAL A 291 -26.81 -5.61 -6.44
N ILE A 292 -26.30 -5.47 -5.22
CA ILE A 292 -26.71 -6.29 -4.07
C ILE A 292 -27.50 -5.40 -3.13
N ASP A 293 -28.81 -5.63 -3.03
CA ASP A 293 -29.63 -5.02 -1.98
C ASP A 293 -29.42 -5.73 -0.62
N GLY A 294 -29.83 -5.06 0.46
CA GLY A 294 -29.66 -5.59 1.82
C GLY A 294 -30.37 -6.93 2.09
N ALA A 295 -31.43 -7.26 1.34
CA ALA A 295 -32.09 -8.56 1.44
C ALA A 295 -31.37 -9.64 0.63
N MET A 296 -30.72 -9.30 -0.49
CA MET A 296 -29.81 -10.20 -1.21
C MET A 296 -28.57 -10.50 -0.36
N ALA A 297 -27.95 -9.48 0.23
CA ALA A 297 -26.84 -9.64 1.17
C ALA A 297 -27.22 -10.50 2.38
N ALA A 298 -28.37 -10.23 3.01
CA ALA A 298 -28.86 -11.02 4.15
C ALA A 298 -29.16 -12.48 3.77
N ARG A 299 -29.75 -12.76 2.60
CA ARG A 299 -30.00 -14.13 2.12
C ARG A 299 -28.69 -14.89 1.89
N PHE A 300 -27.74 -14.28 1.17
CA PHE A 300 -26.42 -14.88 0.92
C PHE A 300 -25.65 -15.14 2.22
N LEU A 301 -25.58 -14.16 3.11
CA LEU A 301 -24.86 -14.31 4.37
C LEU A 301 -25.52 -15.36 5.27
N LYS A 302 -26.86 -15.42 5.33
CA LYS A 302 -27.59 -16.46 6.06
C LYS A 302 -27.31 -17.87 5.52
N GLU A 303 -27.19 -18.05 4.20
CA GLU A 303 -26.86 -19.36 3.64
C GLU A 303 -25.42 -19.78 3.96
N VAL A 304 -24.46 -18.84 3.89
CA VAL A 304 -23.08 -19.07 4.35
C VAL A 304 -23.04 -19.44 5.84
N ILE A 305 -23.75 -18.70 6.70
CA ILE A 305 -23.88 -18.98 8.14
C ILE A 305 -24.46 -20.39 8.35
N GLY A 306 -25.57 -20.71 7.69
CA GLY A 306 -26.24 -22.00 7.86
C GLY A 306 -25.42 -23.21 7.42
N TYR A 307 -24.45 -23.05 6.50
CA TYR A 307 -23.45 -24.08 6.19
C TYR A 307 -22.35 -24.19 7.26
N LEU A 308 -22.01 -23.10 7.93
CA LEU A 308 -20.98 -23.05 8.99
C LEU A 308 -21.51 -23.56 10.33
N GLU A 309 -22.78 -23.31 10.64
CA GLU A 309 -23.48 -23.83 11.82
C GLU A 309 -23.77 -25.33 11.71
N SER A 310 -24.22 -25.76 10.54
CA SER A 310 -24.57 -27.16 10.23
C SER A 310 -23.62 -27.73 9.16
N PRO A 311 -22.35 -28.03 9.49
CA PRO A 311 -21.34 -28.45 8.50
C PRO A 311 -21.70 -29.73 7.75
N GLY A 312 -22.61 -30.56 8.27
CA GLY A 312 -23.17 -31.71 7.53
C GLY A 312 -23.90 -31.31 6.23
N ARG A 313 -24.45 -30.08 6.15
CA ARG A 313 -25.06 -29.54 4.93
C ARG A 313 -24.07 -29.42 3.77
N LEU A 314 -22.77 -29.23 4.06
CA LEU A 314 -21.71 -29.15 3.04
C LEU A 314 -21.49 -30.48 2.30
N LEU A 315 -21.95 -31.61 2.86
CA LEU A 315 -21.91 -32.93 2.22
C LEU A 315 -23.14 -33.18 1.33
N LEU A 316 -24.27 -32.54 1.63
CA LEU A 316 -25.55 -32.71 0.93
C LEU A 316 -25.72 -31.73 -0.25
N ALA A 317 -24.86 -30.72 -0.34
CA ALA A 317 -24.88 -29.67 -1.36
C ALA A 317 -23.73 -29.83 -2.39
N MET A 318 -23.28 -31.06 -2.64
CA MET A 318 -22.25 -31.40 -3.64
C MET A 318 -22.88 -31.88 -4.94
#